data_AF-A0A7W9X8E9-F1
#
_entry.id   AF-A0A7W9X8E9-F1
#
_cell.length_a   1.000
_cell.length_b   1.000
_cell.length_c   1.000
_cell.angle_alpha   90.00
_cell.angle_beta   90.00
_cell.angle_gamma   90.00
#
_symmetry.space_group_name_H-M   'P 1'
#
loop_
_entity.id
_entity.type
_entity.pdbx_description
1 polymer ?
#
loop_
_entity_poly.entity_id
_entity_poly.type
_entity_poly.pdbx_seq_one_letter_code
_entity_poly.pdbx_strand_id
1 'polypeptide(L)'
;MLRISIPSNGPAKIDYSTFSNFMLPMPDGIDSEVNNSLVLLFDDEEKAIDYTNQLRQLSGSQKKAGNEIIAAIEKDMFVRTYAHSA
;
A
#
# COMPACT_ATOMS: atom_id res chain seq x y z
N MET A 1 -14.85 3.20 -2.06
CA MET A 1 -13.59 3.95 -1.86
C MET A 1 -12.96 3.49 -0.56
N LEU A 2 -11.89 2.72 -0.68
CA LEU A 2 -11.14 2.11 0.40
C LEU A 2 -9.93 2.99 0.74
N ARG A 3 -9.62 3.12 2.02
CA ARG A 3 -8.52 3.94 2.54
C ARG A 3 -7.63 3.08 3.42
N ILE A 4 -6.36 2.95 3.05
CA ILE A 4 -5.39 2.09 3.76
C ILE A 4 -4.26 2.96 4.30
N SER A 5 -4.20 3.10 5.61
CA SER A 5 -3.14 3.86 6.29
C SER A 5 -1.86 3.04 6.41
N ILE A 6 -0.79 3.58 5.83
CA ILE A 6 0.58 3.08 5.95
C ILE A 6 1.26 3.84 7.10
N PRO A 7 1.62 3.15 8.19
CA PRO A 7 2.24 3.79 9.34
C PRO A 7 3.66 4.28 9.00
N SER A 8 3.93 5.55 9.26
CA SER A 8 5.21 6.21 8.95
C SER A 8 6.40 5.73 9.82
N ASN A 9 6.10 5.06 10.93
CA ASN A 9 7.09 4.51 11.86
C ASN A 9 7.50 3.06 11.53
N GLY A 10 7.09 2.53 10.37
CA GLY A 10 7.50 1.22 9.91
C GLY A 10 8.98 1.13 9.48
N PRO A 11 9.52 -0.09 9.31
CA PRO A 11 10.95 -0.33 9.07
C PRO A 11 11.49 0.20 7.73
N ALA A 12 10.62 0.50 6.75
CA ALA A 12 10.97 1.18 5.51
C ALA A 12 10.67 2.69 5.56
N LYS A 13 10.01 3.19 6.61
CA LYS A 13 9.61 4.61 6.78
C LYS A 13 8.95 5.16 5.51
N ILE A 14 7.93 4.44 5.05
CA ILE A 14 7.23 4.77 3.80
C ILE A 14 6.63 6.17 3.89
N ASP A 15 6.95 6.99 2.89
CA ASP A 15 6.40 8.33 2.69
C ASP A 15 6.09 8.55 1.20
N TYR A 16 5.56 9.73 0.84
CA TYR A 16 5.24 10.03 -0.55
C TYR A 16 6.47 9.95 -1.47
N SER A 17 7.63 10.37 -0.96
CA SER A 17 8.88 10.35 -1.72
C SER A 17 9.34 8.93 -2.06
N THR A 18 8.97 7.94 -1.24
CA THR A 18 9.30 6.52 -1.42
C THR A 18 8.80 5.99 -2.77
N PHE A 19 7.61 6.42 -3.21
CA PHE A 19 7.05 6.00 -4.50
C PHE A 19 7.92 6.47 -5.67
N SER A 20 8.40 7.71 -5.62
CA SER A 20 9.29 8.27 -6.64
C SER A 20 10.69 7.67 -6.54
N ASN A 21 11.27 7.65 -5.34
CA ASN A 21 12.65 7.20 -5.09
C ASN A 21 12.89 5.73 -5.44
N PHE A 22 11.89 4.88 -5.19
CA PHE A 22 11.96 3.45 -5.49
C PHE A 22 11.16 3.07 -6.74
N MET A 23 10.64 4.04 -7.51
CA MET A 23 9.81 3.78 -8.70
C MET A 23 8.71 2.73 -8.43
N LEU A 24 8.00 2.89 -7.30
CA LEU A 24 6.89 2.02 -6.95
C LEU A 24 5.69 2.33 -7.86
N PRO A 25 4.86 1.34 -8.20
CA PRO A 25 3.58 1.62 -8.85
C PRO A 25 2.76 2.58 -7.99
N MET A 26 2.01 3.47 -8.62
CA MET A 26 1.11 4.37 -7.92
C MET A 26 -0.26 3.69 -7.72
N PRO A 27 -0.87 3.82 -6.53
CA PRO A 27 -2.27 3.46 -6.32
C PRO A 27 -3.19 4.50 -7.00
N ASP A 28 -4.50 4.30 -6.90
CA ASP A 28 -5.51 5.22 -7.47
C ASP A 28 -5.39 6.64 -6.88
N GLY A 29 -4.97 6.75 -5.61
CA GLY A 29 -4.60 8.02 -5.00
C GLY A 29 -3.75 7.87 -3.74
N ILE A 30 -3.09 8.97 -3.35
CA ILE A 30 -2.30 9.05 -2.13
C ILE A 30 -2.67 10.34 -1.38
N ASP A 31 -3.08 10.19 -0.12
CA ASP A 31 -3.26 11.27 0.84
C ASP A 31 -2.13 11.24 1.88
N SER A 32 -1.82 12.40 2.46
CA SER A 32 -0.96 12.52 3.63
C SER A 32 -1.78 12.90 4.86
N GLU A 33 -1.55 12.20 5.98
CA GLU A 33 -2.15 12.55 7.27
C GLU A 33 -1.21 13.39 8.13
N VAL A 34 -1.80 14.15 9.06
CA VAL A 34 -1.10 15.04 10.00
C VAL A 34 -0.03 14.32 10.83
N ASN A 35 -0.16 13.00 11.02
CA ASN A 35 0.80 12.16 11.74
C ASN A 35 1.95 11.62 10.87
N ASN A 36 2.19 12.23 9.71
CA ASN A 36 3.13 11.77 8.69
C ASN A 36 2.81 10.39 8.10
N SER A 37 1.69 9.77 8.49
CA SER A 37 1.19 8.53 7.89
C SER A 37 0.72 8.80 6.47
N LEU A 38 0.94 7.84 5.60
CA LEU A 38 0.55 7.90 4.22
C LEU A 38 -0.73 7.08 4.04
N VAL A 39 -1.74 7.62 3.37
CA VAL A 39 -3.00 6.91 3.13
C VAL A 39 -3.10 6.59 1.65
N LEU A 40 -3.15 5.30 1.33
CA LEU A 40 -3.43 4.84 -0.02
C LEU A 40 -4.93 4.82 -0.23
N LEU A 41 -5.34 5.34 -1.38
CA LEU A 41 -6.73 5.39 -1.81
C LEU A 41 -6.92 4.38 -2.93
N PHE A 42 -7.99 3.60 -2.81
CA PHE A 42 -8.44 2.65 -3.83
C PHE A 42 -9.94 2.83 -4.07
N ASP A 43 -10.41 2.58 -5.28
CA ASP A 43 -11.84 2.65 -5.56
C ASP A 43 -12.61 1.57 -4.78
N ASP A 44 -12.06 0.37 -4.71
CA ASP A 44 -12.62 -0.82 -4.04
C ASP A 44 -11.51 -1.79 -3.57
N GLU A 45 -11.92 -2.91 -2.96
CA GLU A 45 -11.04 -3.97 -2.49
C GLU A 45 -10.32 -4.71 -3.63
N GLU A 46 -10.94 -4.83 -4.81
CA GLU A 46 -10.34 -5.47 -5.98
C GLU A 46 -9.12 -4.68 -6.46
N LYS A 47 -9.22 -3.35 -6.54
CA LYS A 47 -8.09 -2.45 -6.85
C LYS A 47 -6.94 -2.59 -5.85
N ALA A 48 -7.24 -2.72 -4.56
CA ALA A 48 -6.20 -2.93 -3.55
C ALA A 48 -5.49 -4.29 -3.71
N ILE A 49 -6.22 -5.33 -4.14
CA ILE A 49 -5.65 -6.65 -4.44
C ILE A 49 -4.80 -6.61 -5.71
N ASP A 50 -5.29 -5.98 -6.79
CA ASP A 50 -4.53 -5.80 -8.02
C ASP A 50 -3.22 -5.05 -7.78
N TYR A 51 -3.29 -3.98 -6.99
CA TYR A 51 -2.12 -3.23 -6.59
C TYR A 51 -1.14 -4.07 -5.75
N THR A 52 -1.65 -4.90 -4.84
CA THR A 52 -0.84 -5.88 -4.11
C THR A 52 -0.12 -6.85 -5.05
N ASN A 53 -0.78 -7.31 -6.12
CA ASN A 53 -0.17 -8.17 -7.14
C ASN A 53 0.95 -7.45 -7.91
N GLN A 54 0.78 -6.17 -8.24
CA GLN A 54 1.84 -5.35 -8.85
C GLN A 54 3.05 -5.23 -7.91
N LEU A 55 2.82 -4.95 -6.62
CA LEU A 55 3.89 -4.84 -5.63
C LEU A 55 4.65 -6.16 -5.44
N ARG A 56 4.00 -7.32 -5.58
CA ARG A 56 4.64 -8.64 -5.49
C ARG A 56 5.65 -8.91 -6.62
N GLN A 57 5.52 -8.21 -7.75
CA GLN A 57 6.46 -8.31 -8.87
C GLN A 57 7.74 -7.49 -8.67
N LEU A 58 7.79 -6.64 -7.64
CA LEU A 58 8.97 -5.83 -7.34
C LEU A 58 10.18 -6.67 -6.94
N SER A 59 11.37 -6.14 -7.26
CA SER A 59 12.65 -6.81 -7.00
C SER A 59 13.66 -5.87 -6.33
N GLY A 60 14.77 -6.44 -5.85
CA GLY A 60 15.86 -5.66 -5.26
C GLY A 60 15.44 -4.76 -4.09
N SER A 61 15.86 -3.51 -4.14
CA SER A 61 15.58 -2.49 -3.10
C SER A 61 14.10 -2.12 -3.01
N GLN A 62 13.34 -2.22 -4.11
CA GLN A 62 11.92 -1.89 -4.16
C GLN A 62 11.08 -2.88 -3.35
N LYS A 63 11.52 -4.15 -3.30
CA LYS A 63 10.79 -5.23 -2.63
C LYS A 63 10.59 -4.98 -1.14
N LYS A 64 11.54 -4.33 -0.47
CA LYS A 64 11.39 -4.03 0.97
C LYS A 64 10.22 -3.05 1.21
N ALA A 65 10.17 -1.97 0.44
CA ALA A 65 9.09 -0.99 0.54
C ALA A 65 7.74 -1.60 0.10
N GLY A 66 7.73 -2.35 -1.00
CA GLY A 66 6.55 -3.06 -1.49
C GLY A 66 5.98 -4.03 -0.45
N ASN A 67 6.82 -4.84 0.19
CA ASN A 67 6.37 -5.79 1.21
C ASN A 67 5.72 -5.12 2.43
N GLU A 68 6.19 -3.94 2.82
CA GLU A 68 5.61 -3.20 3.94
C GLU A 68 4.22 -2.65 3.59
N ILE A 69 4.06 -2.14 2.37
CA ILE A 69 2.77 -1.70 1.84
C ILE A 69 1.81 -2.89 1.72
N ILE A 70 2.25 -4.02 1.17
CA ILE A 70 1.45 -5.26 1.10
C ILE A 70 0.98 -5.68 2.49
N ALA A 71 1.87 -5.66 3.49
CA ALA A 71 1.51 -6.06 4.85
C ALA A 71 0.48 -5.12 5.49
N ALA A 72 0.44 -3.84 5.11
CA ALA A 72 -0.60 -2.92 5.56
C ALA A 72 -1.94 -3.22 4.86
N ILE A 73 -1.91 -3.48 3.55
CA ILE A 73 -3.10 -3.82 2.76
C ILE A 73 -3.74 -5.13 3.24
N GLU A 74 -2.95 -6.18 3.46
CA GLU A 74 -3.44 -7.50 3.88
C GLU A 74 -3.95 -7.53 5.34
N LYS A 75 -3.57 -6.53 6.15
CA LYS A 75 -4.10 -6.34 7.50
C LYS A 75 -5.43 -5.60 7.52
N ASP A 76 -5.77 -4.90 6.44
CA ASP A 76 -7.05 -4.21 6.34
C ASP A 76 -8.21 -5.22 6.36
N MET A 77 -9.22 -4.91 7.18
CA MET A 77 -10.32 -5.84 7.40
C MET A 77 -11.22 -6.02 6.17
N PHE A 78 -11.42 -4.96 5.37
CA PHE A 78 -12.29 -5.01 4.20
C PHE A 78 -11.62 -5.84 3.10
N VAL A 79 -10.33 -5.59 2.85
CA VAL A 79 -9.52 -6.37 1.90
C VAL A 79 -9.50 -7.84 2.29
N ARG A 80 -9.24 -8.13 3.57
CA ARG A 80 -9.18 -9.50 4.08
C ARG A 80 -10.52 -10.23 4.01
N THR A 81 -11.62 -9.52 4.30
CA THR A 81 -12.96 -10.09 4.16
C THR A 81 -13.26 -10.39 2.69
N TYR A 82 -12.99 -9.45 1.78
CA TYR A 82 -13.19 -9.64 0.34
C TYR A 82 -12.40 -10.85 -0.18
N ALA A 83 -11.11 -10.94 0.14
CA ALA A 83 -10.24 -12.04 -0.28
C ALA A 83 -10.64 -13.42 0.26
N HIS A 84 -11.47 -13.49 1.31
CA HIS A 84 -12.02 -14.75 1.83
C HIS A 84 -13.40 -15.09 1.24
N SER A 85 -14.08 -14.10 0.66
CA SER A 85 -15.42 -14.25 0.06
C SER A 85 -15.42 -14.35 -1.47
N ALA A 86 -14.33 -13.97 -2.13
CA ALA A 86 -14.10 -14.06 -3.56
C ALA A 86 -13.51 -15.43 -3.95
#